data_AF-A0A263DW54-F1
#
_entry.id   AF-A0A263DW54-F1
#
_cell.length_a   1.000
_cell.length_b   1.000
_cell.length_c   1.000
_cell.angle_alpha   90.00
_cell.angle_beta   90.00
_cell.angle_gamma   90.00
#
_symmetry.space_group_name_H-M   'P 1'
#
loop_
_entity.id
_entity.type
_entity.pdbx_description
1 polymer ?
#
loop_
_entity_poly.entity_id
_entity_poly.type
_entity_poly.pdbx_seq_one_letter_code
_entity_poly.pdbx_strand_id
1 'polypeptide(L)'
;MIYLDSCALVKLIRDEDGSDALQAWLDERGDELVVTSELAQAEVLRAVRRSNHNDQGALIDAAELAAELAEADDVLDAIAQVSIDRDLLARAGALELPMLRTLDAIHLVSALELASVGTGFVTYDNRLAAAARAAGLRVISPS
;
A
#
# COMPACT_ATOMS: atom_id res chain seq x y z
N MET A 1 4.87 2.63 -14.39
CA MET A 1 4.65 1.60 -13.35
C MET A 1 4.47 2.31 -12.04
N ILE A 2 3.45 1.90 -11.29
CA ILE A 2 3.03 2.54 -10.05
C ILE A 2 3.05 1.46 -8.96
N TYR A 3 3.76 1.74 -7.87
CA TYR A 3 3.75 0.90 -6.68
C TYR A 3 2.85 1.55 -5.63
N LEU A 4 1.82 0.83 -5.16
CA LEU A 4 0.95 1.27 -4.07
C LEU A 4 1.33 0.55 -2.78
N ASP A 5 1.60 1.29 -1.71
CA ASP A 5 1.63 0.70 -0.37
C ASP A 5 0.21 0.47 0.17
N SER A 6 0.11 -0.21 1.30
CA SER A 6 -1.18 -0.58 1.87
C SER A 6 -2.03 0.64 2.29
N CYS A 7 -1.42 1.77 2.65
CA CYS A 7 -2.19 2.96 3.00
C CYS A 7 -2.78 3.65 1.76
N ALA A 8 -2.08 3.61 0.61
CA ALA A 8 -2.65 4.06 -0.65
C ALA A 8 -3.79 3.16 -1.12
N LEU A 9 -3.67 1.83 -0.94
CA LEU A 9 -4.74 0.89 -1.28
C LEU A 9 -6.00 1.08 -0.44
N VAL A 10 -5.86 1.33 0.87
CA VAL A 10 -7.01 1.59 1.76
C VAL A 10 -7.82 2.79 1.30
N LYS A 11 -7.19 3.82 0.73
CA LYS A 11 -7.87 5.00 0.17
C LYS A 11 -8.72 4.71 -1.06
N LEU A 12 -8.48 3.59 -1.76
CA LEU A 12 -9.30 3.14 -2.87
C LEU A 12 -10.55 2.37 -2.40
N ILE A 13 -10.58 1.96 -1.14
CA ILE A 13 -11.67 1.16 -0.54
C ILE A 13 -12.53 2.02 0.37
N ARG A 14 -11.89 2.95 1.09
CA ARG A 14 -12.55 3.82 2.06
C ARG A 14 -12.29 5.27 1.68
N ASP A 15 -13.35 6.06 1.76
CA ASP A 15 -13.26 7.51 1.59
C ASP A 15 -12.47 8.11 2.75
N GLU A 16 -11.29 8.62 2.42
CA GLU A 16 -10.36 9.28 3.34
C GLU A 16 -9.79 10.53 2.65
N ASP A 17 -9.17 11.41 3.43
CA ASP A 17 -8.42 12.54 2.88
C ASP A 17 -7.40 12.05 1.83
N GLY A 18 -7.53 12.54 0.60
CA GLY A 18 -6.70 12.16 -0.55
C GLY A 18 -7.23 11.03 -1.43
N SER A 19 -8.37 10.40 -1.11
CA SER A 19 -8.97 9.35 -1.95
C SER A 19 -9.35 9.85 -3.34
N ASP A 20 -10.09 10.96 -3.43
CA ASP A 20 -10.48 11.56 -4.71
C ASP A 20 -9.27 11.94 -5.58
N ALA A 21 -8.26 12.54 -4.95
CA ALA A 21 -7.04 12.95 -5.64
C ALA A 21 -6.23 11.73 -6.13
N LEU A 22 -6.19 10.65 -5.35
CA LEU A 22 -5.56 9.40 -5.76
C LEU A 22 -6.28 8.77 -6.95
N GLN A 23 -7.61 8.69 -6.90
CA GLN A 23 -8.40 8.11 -7.97
C GLN A 23 -8.20 8.90 -9.28
N ALA A 24 -8.34 10.22 -9.24
CA ALA A 24 -8.12 11.07 -10.41
C ALA A 24 -6.69 10.93 -10.96
N TRP A 25 -5.70 10.83 -10.07
CA TRP A 25 -4.30 10.65 -10.45
C TRP A 25 -4.03 9.28 -11.10
N LEU A 26 -4.70 8.21 -10.66
CA LEU A 26 -4.63 6.89 -11.29
C LEU A 26 -5.34 6.92 -12.65
N ASP A 27 -6.52 7.52 -12.74
CA ASP A 27 -7.30 7.62 -13.97
C ASP A 27 -6.53 8.34 -15.10
N GLU A 28 -5.79 9.40 -14.76
CA GLU A 28 -4.92 10.13 -15.70
C GLU A 28 -3.79 9.28 -16.30
N ARG A 29 -3.44 8.16 -15.66
CA ARG A 29 -2.34 7.27 -16.08
C ARG A 29 -2.81 6.08 -16.91
N GLY A 30 -4.12 5.86 -16.99
CA GLY A 30 -4.72 4.80 -17.81
C GLY A 30 -4.10 3.44 -17.52
N ASP A 31 -3.53 2.81 -18.54
CA ASP A 31 -3.03 1.42 -18.50
C ASP A 31 -1.64 1.26 -17.86
N GLU A 32 -1.13 2.25 -17.11
CA GLU A 32 0.11 2.06 -16.36
C GLU A 32 -0.02 0.91 -15.36
N LEU A 33 0.90 -0.05 -15.42
CA LEU A 33 0.89 -1.20 -14.50
C LEU A 33 0.96 -0.73 -13.04
N VAL A 34 -0.07 -1.07 -12.28
CA VAL A 34 -0.17 -0.90 -10.83
C VAL A 34 0.27 -2.19 -10.14
N VAL A 35 1.13 -2.07 -9.14
CA VAL A 35 1.71 -3.20 -8.41
C VAL A 35 1.72 -2.90 -6.91
N THR A 36 1.60 -3.92 -6.08
CA THR A 36 1.82 -3.86 -4.64
C THR A 36 2.62 -5.09 -4.15
N SER A 37 2.85 -5.21 -2.85
CA SER A 37 3.42 -6.43 -2.25
C SER A 37 2.31 -7.41 -1.90
N GLU A 38 2.55 -8.73 -1.97
CA GLU A 38 1.63 -9.75 -1.42
C GLU A 38 1.28 -9.47 0.07
N LEU A 39 2.12 -8.72 0.79
CA LEU A 39 1.84 -8.26 2.15
C LEU A 39 0.53 -7.45 2.25
N ALA A 40 0.16 -6.73 1.18
CA ALA A 40 -1.05 -5.93 1.11
C ALA A 40 -2.32 -6.75 1.39
N GLN A 41 -2.34 -8.04 1.04
CA GLN A 41 -3.45 -8.94 1.35
C GLN A 41 -3.75 -8.96 2.85
N ALA A 42 -2.71 -9.02 3.68
CA ALA A 42 -2.89 -9.01 5.13
C ALA A 42 -3.15 -7.60 5.64
N GLU A 43 -2.41 -6.60 5.16
CA GLU A 43 -2.48 -5.24 5.68
C GLU A 43 -3.80 -4.53 5.38
N VAL A 44 -4.30 -4.63 4.14
CA VAL A 44 -5.55 -4.00 3.72
C VAL A 44 -6.72 -4.61 4.47
N LEU A 45 -6.86 -5.94 4.48
CA LEU A 45 -7.95 -6.62 5.18
C LEU A 45 -7.91 -6.36 6.70
N ARG A 46 -6.72 -6.25 7.29
CA ARG A 46 -6.55 -5.87 8.70
C ARG A 46 -6.90 -4.41 8.94
N ALA A 47 -6.58 -3.51 8.02
CA ALA A 47 -6.92 -2.10 8.11
C ALA A 47 -8.43 -1.89 8.04
N VAL A 48 -9.10 -2.48 7.05
CA VAL A 48 -10.58 -2.48 6.91
C VAL A 48 -11.23 -3.00 8.20
N ARG A 49 -10.79 -4.16 8.70
CA ARG A 49 -11.31 -4.70 9.97
C ARG A 49 -11.09 -3.73 11.12
N ARG A 50 -9.89 -3.16 11.26
CA ARG A 50 -9.58 -2.23 12.35
C ARG A 50 -10.47 -0.99 12.30
N SER A 51 -10.70 -0.42 11.12
CA SER A 51 -11.54 0.77 10.94
C SER A 51 -13.02 0.52 11.26
N ASN A 52 -13.48 -0.71 11.09
CA ASN A 52 -14.86 -1.13 11.42
C ASN A 52 -15.05 -1.60 12.88
N HIS A 53 -14.02 -1.51 13.73
CA HIS A 53 -14.14 -1.86 15.15
C HIS A 53 -13.78 -0.66 16.03
N ASN A 54 -14.49 -0.49 17.14
CA ASN A 54 -14.14 0.51 18.13
C ASN A 54 -12.93 0.08 18.98
N ASP A 55 -12.48 0.97 19.88
CA ASP A 55 -11.32 0.73 20.76
C ASP A 55 -11.48 -0.48 21.70
N GLN A 56 -12.70 -0.98 21.90
CA GLN A 56 -13.00 -2.17 22.70
C GLN A 56 -13.05 -3.45 21.85
N GLY A 57 -12.83 -3.35 20.54
CA GLY A 57 -12.90 -4.47 19.60
C GLY A 57 -14.33 -4.90 19.28
N ALA A 58 -15.33 -4.03 19.50
CA ALA A 58 -16.70 -4.31 19.07
C ALA A 58 -16.92 -3.79 17.64
N LEU A 59 -17.59 -4.60 16.83
CA LEU A 59 -17.98 -4.27 15.46
C LEU A 59 -18.93 -3.07 15.45
N ILE A 60 -18.63 -2.07 14.62
CA ILE A 60 -19.42 -0.84 14.47
C ILE A 60 -20.62 -1.11 13.55
N ASP A 61 -20.34 -1.55 12.33
CA ASP A 61 -21.36 -1.87 11.32
C ASP A 61 -20.93 -3.13 10.55
N ALA A 62 -21.80 -4.15 10.54
CA ALA A 62 -21.53 -5.42 9.87
C ALA A 62 -21.72 -5.35 8.35
N ALA A 63 -22.63 -4.49 7.87
CA ALA A 63 -22.87 -4.30 6.45
C ALA A 63 -21.75 -3.47 5.81
N GLU A 64 -21.28 -2.42 6.51
CA GLU A 64 -20.12 -1.62 6.07
C GLU A 64 -18.86 -2.50 5.98
N LEU A 65 -18.56 -3.28 7.03
CA LEU A 65 -17.44 -4.21 7.01
C LEU A 65 -17.53 -5.22 5.85
N ALA A 66 -18.72 -5.76 5.58
CA ALA A 66 -18.89 -6.71 4.49
C ALA A 66 -18.69 -6.07 3.11
N ALA A 67 -19.16 -4.84 2.92
CA ALA A 67 -18.98 -4.09 1.69
C ALA A 67 -17.50 -3.74 1.46
N GLU A 68 -16.82 -3.18 2.45
CA GLU A 68 -15.40 -2.80 2.34
C GLU A 68 -14.47 -4.02 2.18
N LEU A 69 -14.80 -5.17 2.78
CA LEU A 69 -14.02 -6.39 2.55
C LEU A 69 -14.19 -6.93 1.12
N ALA A 70 -15.40 -6.85 0.57
CA ALA A 70 -15.63 -7.25 -0.82
C ALA A 70 -14.89 -6.32 -1.79
N GLU A 71 -14.94 -5.01 -1.56
CA GLU A 71 -14.21 -4.02 -2.35
C GLU A 71 -12.69 -4.19 -2.20
N ALA A 72 -12.20 -4.50 -1.00
CA ALA A 72 -10.79 -4.81 -0.79
C ALA A 72 -10.33 -6.03 -1.59
N ASP A 73 -11.12 -7.11 -1.61
CA ASP A 73 -10.83 -8.29 -2.41
C ASP A 73 -10.82 -7.94 -3.92
N ASP A 74 -11.81 -7.18 -4.40
CA ASP A 74 -11.85 -6.73 -5.81
C ASP A 74 -10.63 -5.88 -6.20
N VAL A 75 -10.22 -4.93 -5.34
CA VAL A 75 -9.03 -4.09 -5.57
C VAL A 75 -7.75 -4.92 -5.57
N LEU A 76 -7.60 -5.84 -4.62
CA LEU A 76 -6.40 -6.68 -4.50
C LEU A 76 -6.28 -7.67 -5.67
N ASP A 77 -7.40 -8.21 -6.17
CA ASP A 77 -7.45 -9.11 -7.33
C ASP A 77 -7.14 -8.38 -8.64
N ALA A 78 -7.42 -7.08 -8.73
CA ALA A 78 -7.15 -6.26 -9.91
C ALA A 78 -5.69 -5.77 -10.01
N ILE A 79 -4.92 -5.83 -8.93
CA ILE A 79 -3.58 -5.25 -8.84
C ILE A 79 -2.52 -6.36 -8.86
N ALA A 80 -1.46 -6.17 -9.65
CA ALA A 80 -0.34 -7.11 -9.66
C ALA A 80 0.38 -7.13 -8.30
N GLN A 81 0.85 -8.30 -7.87
CA GLN A 81 1.50 -8.46 -6.56
C GLN A 81 2.94 -8.97 -6.71
N VAL A 82 3.86 -8.36 -5.98
CA VAL A 82 5.23 -8.84 -5.80
C VAL A 82 5.22 -9.95 -4.76
N SER A 83 5.67 -11.13 -5.17
CA SER A 83 5.74 -12.26 -4.27
C SER A 83 6.76 -12.07 -3.15
N ILE A 84 6.39 -12.50 -1.94
CA ILE A 84 7.30 -12.44 -0.79
C ILE A 84 7.97 -13.78 -0.62
N ASP A 85 9.28 -13.80 -0.87
CA ASP A 85 10.14 -14.93 -0.58
C ASP A 85 11.13 -14.63 0.56
N ARG A 86 11.93 -15.64 0.89
CA ARG A 86 12.94 -15.54 1.96
C ARG A 86 14.01 -14.50 1.65
N ASP A 87 14.35 -14.29 0.38
CA ASP A 87 15.43 -13.40 -0.04
C ASP A 87 14.96 -11.94 0.04
N LEU A 88 13.72 -11.65 -0.34
CA LEU A 88 13.05 -10.37 -0.15
C LEU A 88 13.01 -10.00 1.35
N LEU A 89 12.58 -10.95 2.20
CA LEU A 89 12.55 -10.75 3.66
C LEU A 89 13.94 -10.51 4.24
N ALA A 90 14.96 -11.23 3.78
CA ALA A 90 16.34 -11.04 4.21
C ALA A 90 16.85 -9.64 3.83
N ARG A 91 16.55 -9.17 2.62
CA ARG A 91 16.90 -7.81 2.16
C ARG A 91 16.18 -6.73 2.95
N ALA A 92 14.90 -6.92 3.26
CA ALA A 92 14.15 -6.00 4.13
C ALA A 92 14.77 -5.92 5.53
N GLY A 93 15.17 -7.05 6.10
CA GLY A 93 15.85 -7.11 7.40
C GLY A 93 17.28 -6.54 7.39
N ALA A 94 17.92 -6.44 6.24
CA ALA A 94 19.28 -5.90 6.07
C ALA A 94 19.31 -4.38 5.84
N LEU A 95 18.16 -3.70 5.71
CA LEU A 95 18.13 -2.25 5.51
C LEU A 95 18.71 -1.53 6.73
N GLU A 96 19.70 -0.66 6.50
CA GLU A 96 20.28 0.22 7.52
C GLU A 96 19.39 1.45 7.81
N LEU A 97 18.08 1.22 7.96
CA LEU A 97 17.04 2.21 8.24
C LEU A 97 16.32 1.82 9.54
N PRO A 98 16.96 1.96 10.72
CA PRO A 98 16.49 1.35 11.97
C PRO A 98 15.14 1.89 12.46
N MET A 99 14.73 3.06 11.96
CA MET A 99 13.45 3.66 12.30
C MET A 99 12.32 3.23 11.36
N LEU A 100 12.59 2.58 10.23
CA LEU A 100 11.57 2.06 9.32
C LEU A 100 10.95 0.79 9.92
N ARG A 101 9.62 0.70 9.99
CA ARG A 101 8.96 -0.51 10.51
C ARG A 101 9.19 -1.68 9.56
N THR A 102 9.12 -2.90 10.08
CA THR A 102 9.32 -4.13 9.31
C THR A 102 8.41 -4.23 8.08
N LEU A 103 7.12 -3.90 8.21
CA LEU A 103 6.17 -3.97 7.08
C LEU A 103 6.49 -2.91 6.02
N ASP A 104 6.76 -1.67 6.44
CA ASP A 104 7.23 -0.60 5.56
C ASP A 104 8.54 -0.97 4.84
N ALA A 105 9.46 -1.68 5.51
CA ALA A 105 10.70 -2.17 4.93
C ALA A 105 10.45 -3.24 3.85
N ILE A 106 9.46 -4.12 4.04
CA ILE A 106 9.04 -5.08 3.03
C ILE A 106 8.47 -4.35 1.81
N HIS A 107 7.57 -3.37 2.00
CA HIS A 107 7.06 -2.57 0.89
C HIS A 107 8.17 -1.84 0.12
N LEU A 108 9.13 -1.26 0.83
CA LEU A 108 10.26 -0.58 0.22
C LEU A 108 11.09 -1.55 -0.64
N VAL A 109 11.42 -2.73 -0.11
CA VAL A 109 12.21 -3.73 -0.87
C VAL A 109 11.41 -4.30 -2.04
N SER A 110 10.12 -4.60 -1.87
CA SER A 110 9.25 -5.04 -2.97
C SER A 110 9.21 -4.02 -4.11
N ALA A 111 9.10 -2.72 -3.81
CA ALA A 111 9.16 -1.69 -4.84
C ALA A 111 10.54 -1.59 -5.49
N LEU A 112 11.63 -1.79 -4.73
CA LEU A 112 12.99 -1.78 -5.25
C LEU A 112 13.32 -2.99 -6.15
N GLU A 113 12.64 -4.13 -5.99
CA GLU A 113 12.77 -5.27 -6.90
C GLU A 113 12.24 -4.97 -8.30
N LEU A 114 11.14 -4.21 -8.35
CA LEU A 114 10.52 -3.80 -9.59
C LEU A 114 11.20 -2.58 -10.23
N ALA A 115 12.09 -1.92 -9.48
CA ALA A 115 12.58 -0.59 -9.81
C ALA A 115 13.33 -0.56 -11.15
N SER A 116 12.57 -0.21 -12.19
CA SER A 116 13.06 0.39 -13.41
C SER A 116 12.90 1.92 -13.31
N VAL A 117 13.67 2.65 -14.11
CA VAL A 117 13.60 4.13 -14.18
C VAL A 117 12.14 4.56 -14.36
N GLY A 118 11.63 5.36 -13.43
CA GLY A 118 10.29 5.95 -13.52
C GLY A 118 9.19 5.28 -12.69
N THR A 119 9.49 4.26 -11.88
CA THR A 119 8.51 3.67 -10.96
C THR A 119 8.04 4.71 -9.93
N GLY A 120 6.74 5.01 -9.93
CA GLY A 120 6.11 5.91 -8.97
C GLY A 120 5.74 5.15 -7.70
N PHE A 121 6.29 5.54 -6.55
CA PHE A 121 5.98 4.94 -5.25
C PHE A 121 4.93 5.79 -4.53
N VAL A 122 3.70 5.29 -4.45
CA VAL A 122 2.58 5.99 -3.82
C VAL A 122 2.47 5.55 -2.37
N THR A 123 2.56 6.52 -1.47
CA THR A 123 2.40 6.32 -0.03
C THR A 123 1.95 7.62 0.60
N TYR A 124 1.20 7.51 1.70
CA TYR A 124 0.80 8.62 2.56
C TYR A 124 1.47 8.55 3.94
N ASP A 125 2.31 7.54 4.19
CA ASP A 125 3.15 7.47 5.39
C ASP A 125 4.42 8.29 5.17
N ASN A 126 4.57 9.38 5.93
CA ASN A 126 5.70 10.30 5.79
C ASN A 126 7.06 9.65 6.02
N ARG A 127 7.13 8.62 6.86
CA ARG A 127 8.39 7.94 7.18
C ARG A 127 8.77 6.97 6.07
N LEU A 128 7.83 6.20 5.55
CA LEU A 128 8.05 5.35 4.38
C LEU A 128 8.35 6.20 3.14
N ALA A 129 7.66 7.33 2.95
CA ALA A 129 7.96 8.31 1.91
C ALA A 129 9.41 8.82 1.98
N ALA A 130 9.90 9.16 3.18
CA ALA A 130 11.29 9.58 3.35
C ALA A 130 12.29 8.47 3.01
N ALA A 131 12.03 7.23 3.45
CA ALA A 131 12.87 6.08 3.14
C ALA A 131 12.90 5.76 1.64
N ALA A 132 11.74 5.77 0.97
CA ALA A 132 11.63 5.55 -0.47
C ALA A 132 12.38 6.61 -1.28
N ARG A 133 12.27 7.90 -0.91
CA ARG A 133 13.07 8.97 -1.54
C ARG A 133 14.57 8.77 -1.34
N ALA A 134 15.00 8.40 -0.13
CA ALA A 134 16.40 8.12 0.16
C ALA A 134 16.95 6.93 -0.63
N ALA A 135 16.08 5.95 -0.95
CA ALA A 135 16.39 4.82 -1.82
C ALA A 135 16.31 5.14 -3.33
N GLY A 136 16.03 6.40 -3.70
CA GLY A 136 15.99 6.85 -5.10
C GLY A 136 14.65 6.64 -5.82
N LEU A 137 13.58 6.24 -5.11
CA LEU A 137 12.25 6.10 -5.70
C LEU A 137 11.56 7.46 -5.85
N ARG A 138 10.76 7.60 -6.92
CA ARG A 138 9.89 8.77 -7.12
C ARG A 138 8.66 8.63 -6.25
N VAL A 139 8.65 9.32 -5.11
CA VAL A 139 7.50 9.29 -4.19
C VAL A 139 6.38 10.24 -4.64
N ILE A 140 5.14 9.76 -4.59
CA ILE A 140 3.93 10.46 -4.98
C ILE A 140 2.88 10.34 -3.87
N SER A 141 2.16 11.43 -3.60
CA SER A 141 1.06 11.49 -2.63
C SER A 141 0.04 12.51 -3.15
N PRO A 142 -0.88 12.12 -4.05
CA PRO A 142 -1.89 13.03 -4.59
C PRO A 142 -2.75 13.63 -3.46
N SER A 143 -3.13 14.90 -3.60
CA SER A 143 -3.87 15.67 -2.59
C SER A 143 -4.76 16.72 -3.22
#